data_AF-A0A8J3KCJ0-F1
#
_entry.id   AF-A0A8J3KCJ0-F1
#
_cell.length_a   1.000
_cell.length_b   1.000
_cell.length_c   1.000
_cell.angle_alpha   90.00
_cell.angle_beta   90.00
_cell.angle_gamma   90.00
#
_symmetry.space_group_name_H-M   'P 1'
#
loop_
_entity.id
_entity.type
_entity.pdbx_description
1 polymer ?
#
loop_
_entity_poly.entity_id
_entity_poly.type
_entity_poly.pdbx_seq_one_letter_code
_entity_poly.pdbx_strand_id
1 'polypeptide(L)'
;MGAEVTVVTDALVDEAAKWRDLADQVAPVRDAADGLDLGVTAFFIGDQNALVHSRAYDDFQDFMVTVLSGAAVEFDQLAGALVKIAKEYDKADAIVSLDLNQIYSA
;
A
#
# COMPACT_ATOMS: atom_id res chain seq x y z
N MET A 1 18.05 -14.03 -22.85
CA MET A 1 18.16 -13.54 -21.47
C MET A 1 17.57 -12.13 -21.34
N GLY A 2 17.98 -11.13 -22.13
CA GLY A 2 17.42 -9.76 -22.04
C GLY A 2 15.88 -9.64 -22.13
N ALA A 3 15.24 -10.30 -23.11
CA ALA A 3 13.78 -10.22 -23.27
C ALA A 3 12.97 -10.79 -22.07
N GLU A 4 13.52 -11.77 -21.35
CA GLU A 4 12.88 -12.36 -20.17
C GLU A 4 12.99 -11.42 -18.96
N VAL A 5 14.14 -10.76 -18.79
CA VAL A 5 14.36 -9.78 -17.71
C VAL A 5 13.49 -8.54 -17.91
N THR A 6 13.35 -8.04 -19.13
CA THR A 6 12.46 -6.91 -19.44
C THR A 6 10.99 -7.23 -19.11
N VAL A 7 10.53 -8.44 -19.44
CA VAL A 7 9.15 -8.87 -19.12
C VAL A 7 8.94 -8.96 -17.59
N VAL A 8 9.96 -9.37 -16.83
CA VAL A 8 9.90 -9.40 -15.38
C VAL A 8 9.93 -8.00 -14.77
N THR A 9 10.74 -7.07 -15.29
CA THR A 9 10.77 -5.69 -14.79
C THR A 9 9.49 -4.93 -15.11
N ASP A 10 8.92 -5.10 -16.30
CA ASP A 10 7.61 -4.57 -16.66
C ASP A 10 6.51 -5.11 -15.74
N ALA A 11 6.49 -6.42 -15.47
CA ALA A 11 5.52 -7.02 -14.56
C ALA A 11 5.62 -6.48 -13.12
N LEU A 12 6.83 -6.18 -12.64
CA LEU A 12 7.05 -5.57 -11.33
C LEU A 12 6.54 -4.12 -11.28
N VAL A 13 6.71 -3.37 -12.36
CA VAL A 13 6.19 -1.99 -12.47
C VAL A 13 4.67 -1.98 -12.55
N ASP A 14 4.07 -2.87 -13.33
CA ASP A 14 2.62 -3.04 -13.42
C ASP A 14 2.01 -3.45 -12.08
N GLU A 15 2.66 -4.38 -11.37
CA GLU A 15 2.21 -4.77 -10.04
C GLU A 15 2.35 -3.61 -9.05
N ALA A 16 3.45 -2.84 -9.09
CA ALA A 16 3.61 -1.64 -8.28
C ALA A 16 2.50 -0.60 -8.50
N ALA A 17 2.02 -0.45 -9.74
CA ALA A 17 0.92 0.46 -10.04
C ALA A 17 -0.37 0.04 -9.31
N LYS A 18 -0.69 -1.27 -9.26
CA LYS A 18 -1.85 -1.77 -8.53
C LYS A 18 -1.77 -1.48 -7.03
N TRP A 19 -0.59 -1.61 -6.44
CA TRP A 19 -0.39 -1.29 -5.02
C TRP A 19 -0.59 0.19 -4.72
N ARG A 20 -0.16 1.09 -5.63
CA ARG A 20 -0.48 2.53 -5.50
C ARG A 20 -1.98 2.80 -5.65
N ASP A 21 -2.62 2.20 -6.64
CA ASP A 21 -4.06 2.35 -6.84
C ASP A 21 -4.84 1.89 -5.60
N LEU A 22 -4.40 0.82 -4.95
CA LEU A 22 -4.98 0.35 -3.70
C LEU A 22 -4.72 1.32 -2.53
N ALA A 23 -3.53 1.90 -2.43
CA ALA A 23 -3.23 2.93 -1.44
C ALA A 23 -4.17 4.14 -1.61
N ASP A 24 -4.33 4.62 -2.85
CA ASP A 24 -5.21 5.74 -3.20
C ASP A 24 -6.68 5.42 -2.95
N GLN A 25 -7.11 4.17 -3.15
CA GLN A 25 -8.48 3.72 -2.87
C GLN A 25 -8.77 3.56 -1.37
N VAL A 26 -7.76 3.24 -0.55
CA VAL A 26 -7.94 3.10 0.91
C VAL A 26 -8.04 4.46 1.60
N ALA A 27 -7.35 5.49 1.08
CA ALA A 27 -7.41 6.84 1.64
C ALA A 27 -8.83 7.39 1.86
N PRO A 28 -9.76 7.37 0.87
CA PRO A 28 -11.12 7.86 1.08
C PRO A 28 -11.93 6.96 2.03
N VAL A 29 -11.62 5.67 2.13
CA VAL A 29 -12.28 4.75 3.09
C VAL A 29 -11.84 5.06 4.51
N ARG A 30 -10.55 5.34 4.72
CA ARG A 30 -10.01 5.84 5.98
C ARG A 30 -10.71 7.13 6.38
N ASP A 31 -10.76 8.12 5.47
CA ASP A 31 -11.37 9.42 5.76
C ASP A 31 -12.87 9.29 6.06
N ALA A 32 -13.57 8.38 5.38
CA ALA A 32 -14.94 8.07 5.71
C ALA A 32 -15.07 7.47 7.10
N ALA A 33 -14.22 6.51 7.48
CA ALA A 33 -14.23 5.89 8.81
C ALA A 33 -13.87 6.89 9.93
N ASP A 34 -12.91 7.78 9.69
CA ASP A 34 -12.50 8.86 10.60
C ASP A 34 -13.66 9.85 10.84
N GLY A 35 -14.50 10.08 9.83
CA GLY A 35 -15.67 10.97 9.96
C GLY A 35 -16.91 10.35 10.61
N LEU A 36 -16.89 9.07 11.01
CA LEU A 36 -18.04 8.40 11.62
C LEU A 36 -18.17 8.67 13.13
N ASP A 37 -18.13 9.94 13.53
CA ASP A 37 -18.24 10.30 14.94
C ASP A 37 -19.68 10.20 15.43
N LEU A 38 -19.89 9.43 16.49
CA LEU A 38 -21.19 9.30 17.15
C LEU A 38 -21.11 9.86 18.57
N GLY A 39 -21.98 10.83 18.86
CA GLY A 39 -22.14 11.30 20.24
C GLY A 39 -22.74 10.21 21.13
N VAL A 40 -22.43 10.24 22.43
CA VAL A 40 -22.93 9.28 23.44
C VAL A 40 -24.45 9.08 23.40
N THR A 41 -25.20 10.11 23.01
CA THR A 41 -26.66 10.05 22.87
C THR A 41 -27.14 9.06 21.80
N ALA A 42 -26.32 8.76 20.78
CA ALA A 42 -26.62 7.74 19.77
C ALA A 42 -26.66 6.32 20.36
N PHE A 43 -26.02 6.11 21.52
CA PHE A 43 -25.94 4.83 22.21
C PHE A 43 -26.94 4.70 23.36
N PHE A 44 -27.83 5.68 23.53
CA PHE A 44 -28.84 5.63 24.57
C PHE A 44 -30.03 4.75 24.13
N ILE A 45 -30.05 3.51 24.60
CA ILE A 45 -31.11 2.52 24.33
C ILE A 45 -32.14 2.42 25.48
N GLY A 46 -32.13 3.37 26.41
CA GLY A 46 -32.97 3.34 27.61
C GLY A 46 -32.34 2.67 28.83
N ASP A 47 -31.05 2.35 28.77
CA ASP A 47 -30.26 1.86 29.91
C ASP A 47 -29.13 2.83 30.31
N GLN A 48 -28.43 2.54 31.42
CA GLN A 48 -27.31 3.35 31.92
C GLN A 48 -25.96 3.00 31.26
N ASN A 49 -25.92 2.14 30.24
CA ASN A 49 -24.69 1.64 29.63
C ASN A 49 -24.28 2.41 28.37
N ALA A 50 -25.00 3.47 27.98
CA ALA A 50 -24.69 4.29 26.81
C ALA A 50 -23.21 4.73 26.73
N LEU A 51 -22.59 5.04 27.87
CA LEU A 51 -21.16 5.38 27.94
C LEU A 51 -20.23 4.20 27.59
N VAL A 52 -20.59 2.99 28.00
CA VAL A 52 -19.82 1.78 27.69
C VAL A 52 -19.92 1.46 26.19
N HIS A 53 -21.13 1.57 25.63
CA HIS A 53 -21.36 1.35 24.21
C HIS A 53 -20.67 2.40 23.33
N SER A 54 -20.71 3.68 23.73
CA SER A 54 -19.98 4.75 23.04
C SER A 54 -18.49 4.47 23.01
N ARG A 55 -17.88 4.13 24.14
CA ARG A 55 -16.44 3.81 24.18
C ARG A 55 -16.08 2.60 23.33
N ALA A 56 -16.89 1.54 23.36
CA ALA A 56 -16.65 0.35 22.55
C ALA A 56 -16.73 0.66 21.05
N TYR A 57 -17.59 1.60 20.65
CA TYR A 57 -17.64 2.10 19.28
C TYR A 57 -16.40 2.92 18.95
N ASP A 58 -16.02 3.89 19.79
CA ASP A 58 -14.86 4.75 19.59
C ASP A 58 -13.58 3.90 19.46
N ASP A 59 -13.38 2.91 20.34
CA ASP A 59 -12.25 1.97 20.29
C ASP A 59 -12.22 1.19 18.96
N PHE A 60 -13.39 0.81 18.43
CA PHE A 60 -13.48 0.11 17.15
C PHE A 60 -13.23 1.04 15.96
N GLN A 61 -13.75 2.26 16.00
CA GLN A 61 -13.49 3.30 15.00
C GLN A 61 -11.98 3.60 14.94
N ASP A 62 -11.35 3.80 16.08
CA ASP A 62 -9.90 4.03 16.21
C ASP A 62 -9.09 2.87 15.63
N PHE A 63 -9.48 1.63 15.95
CA PHE A 63 -8.85 0.44 15.37
C PHE A 63 -8.96 0.42 13.85
N MET A 64 -10.15 0.68 13.30
CA MET A 64 -10.38 0.72 11.85
C MET A 64 -9.55 1.82 11.18
N VAL A 65 -9.55 3.04 11.72
CA VAL A 65 -8.77 4.16 11.20
C VAL A 65 -7.27 3.85 11.23
N THR A 66 -6.79 3.19 12.30
CA THR A 66 -5.39 2.78 12.43
C THR A 66 -5.00 1.79 11.34
N VAL A 67 -5.80 0.73 11.14
CA VAL A 67 -5.52 -0.29 10.13
C VAL A 67 -5.57 0.30 8.72
N LEU A 68 -6.56 1.14 8.42
CA LEU A 68 -6.70 1.79 7.11
C LEU A 68 -5.57 2.79 6.84
N SER A 69 -5.13 3.53 7.85
CA SER A 69 -3.97 4.42 7.75
C SER A 69 -2.69 3.64 7.49
N GLY A 70 -2.51 2.51 8.19
CA GLY A 70 -1.39 1.59 7.94
C GLY A 70 -1.41 1.03 6.53
N ALA A 71 -2.56 0.54 6.06
CA ALA A 71 -2.71 -0.01 4.72
C ALA A 71 -2.36 1.01 3.61
N ALA A 72 -2.82 2.26 3.72
CA ALA A 72 -2.46 3.30 2.75
C ALA A 72 -0.94 3.52 2.67
N VAL A 73 -0.24 3.52 3.81
CA VAL A 73 1.22 3.70 3.87
C VAL A 73 1.96 2.46 3.37
N GLU A 74 1.57 1.28 3.84
CA GLU A 74 2.25 0.02 3.52
C GLU A 74 2.09 -0.36 2.05
N PHE A 75 0.93 -0.09 1.45
CA PHE A 75 0.71 -0.33 0.02
C PHE A 75 1.60 0.57 -0.86
N ASP A 76 1.76 1.84 -0.52
CA ASP A 76 2.71 2.70 -1.23
C ASP A 76 4.17 2.25 -1.03
N GLN A 77 4.53 1.80 0.17
CA GLN A 77 5.86 1.23 0.43
C GLN A 77 6.12 -0.03 -0.39
N LEU A 78 5.14 -0.93 -0.52
CA LEU A 78 5.23 -2.13 -1.36
C LEU A 78 5.42 -1.74 -2.83
N ALA A 79 4.65 -0.78 -3.33
CA ALA A 79 4.83 -0.26 -4.69
C ALA A 79 6.25 0.32 -4.89
N GLY A 80 6.75 1.09 -3.93
CA GLY A 80 8.10 1.64 -3.94
C GLY A 80 9.18 0.56 -3.98
N ALA A 81 9.01 -0.51 -3.20
CA ALA A 81 9.92 -1.64 -3.17
C ALA A 81 9.97 -2.38 -4.51
N LEU A 82 8.81 -2.64 -5.13
CA LEU A 82 8.73 -3.31 -6.44
C LEU A 82 9.41 -2.49 -7.55
N VAL A 83 9.18 -1.17 -7.59
CA VAL A 83 9.87 -0.27 -8.55
C VAL A 83 11.38 -0.27 -8.31
N LYS A 84 11.82 -0.32 -7.06
CA LYS A 84 13.25 -0.38 -6.75
C LYS A 84 13.87 -1.68 -7.23
N ILE A 85 13.19 -2.81 -7.02
CA ILE A 85 13.64 -4.12 -7.51
C ILE A 85 13.75 -4.11 -9.03
N ALA A 86 12.74 -3.60 -9.75
CA ALA A 86 12.78 -3.50 -11.20
C ALA A 86 14.00 -2.70 -11.70
N LYS A 87 14.28 -1.54 -11.09
CA LYS A 87 15.44 -0.70 -11.43
C LYS A 87 16.78 -1.41 -11.20
N GLU A 88 16.91 -2.20 -10.14
CA GLU A 88 18.14 -2.95 -9.89
C GLU A 88 18.34 -4.08 -10.92
N TYR A 89 17.25 -4.73 -11.37
CA TYR A 89 17.32 -5.69 -12.46
C TYR A 89 17.77 -5.07 -13.78
N ASP A 90 17.17 -3.95 -14.19
CA ASP A 90 17.57 -3.24 -15.42
C ASP A 90 19.05 -2.81 -15.38
N LYS A 91 19.50 -2.34 -14.21
CA LYS A 91 20.90 -1.95 -14.00
C LYS A 91 21.85 -3.14 -14.11
N ALA A 92 21.47 -4.29 -13.56
CA ALA A 92 22.27 -5.50 -13.67
C ALA A 92 22.40 -5.97 -15.13
N ASP A 93 21.30 -5.94 -15.90
CA ASP A 93 21.32 -6.31 -17.33
C ASP A 93 22.17 -5.34 -18.17
N ALA A 94 22.09 -4.03 -17.86
CA ALA A 94 22.93 -3.01 -18.49
C ALA A 94 24.43 -3.25 -18.24
N ILE A 95 24.81 -3.69 -17.03
CA ILE A 95 26.21 -4.00 -16.71
C ILE A 95 26.67 -5.25 -17.48
N VAL A 96 25.86 -6.32 -17.45
CA VAL A 96 26.19 -7.59 -18.11
C VAL A 96 26.33 -7.41 -19.62
N SER A 97 25.44 -6.63 -20.24
CA SER A 97 25.52 -6.33 -21.68
C SER A 97 26.75 -5.51 -22.06
N LEU A 98 27.18 -4.58 -21.19
CA LEU A 98 28.37 -3.77 -21.40
C LEU A 98 29.66 -4.62 -21.30
N ASP A 99 29.71 -5.54 -20.34
CA ASP A 99 30.81 -6.50 -20.19
C ASP A 99 30.90 -7.47 -21.38
N LEU A 100 29.77 -8.02 -21.85
CA LEU A 100 29.73 -8.89 -23.02
C LEU A 100 30.21 -8.16 -24.29
N ASN A 101 29.78 -6.92 -24.50
CA ASN A 101 30.24 -6.14 -25.63
C ASN A 101 31.76 -5.90 -25.58
N GLN A 102 32.35 -5.62 -24.41
CA GLN A 102 33.81 -5.49 -24.28
C GLN A 102 34.55 -6.79 -24.61
N ILE A 103 34.01 -7.95 -24.22
CA ILE A 103 34.63 -9.25 -24.48
C ILE A 103 34.54 -9.63 -25.97
N TYR A 104 33.39 -9.40 -26.61
CA TYR A 104 33.16 -9.82 -28.01
C TYR A 104 33.59 -8.78 -29.06
N SER A 105 33.95 -7.56 -28.66
CA SER A 105 34.50 -6.53 -29.57
C SER A 105 36.03 -6.49 -29.62
N ALA A 106 36.71 -7.36 -28.86
CA ALA A 106 38.16 -7.60 -28.89
C ALA A 106 38.50 -8.78 -29.81
#